data_AF-A0ABD0QH25-F1
#
_entry.id   AF-A0ABD0QH25-F1
#
_cell.length_a   1.000
_cell.length_b   1.000
_cell.length_c   1.000
_cell.angle_alpha   90.00
_cell.angle_beta   90.00
_cell.angle_gamma   90.00
#
_symmetry.space_group_name_H-M   'P 1'
#
loop_
_entity.id
_entity.type
_entity.pdbx_description
1 polymer ?
#
loop_
_entity_poly.entity_id
_entity_poly.type
_entity_poly.pdbx_seq_one_letter_code
_entity_poly.pdbx_strand_id
1 'polypeptide(L)'
;MEGESVTLHTDREMRNNDLILWRFGPENTLIAEINVTDSSVTLNDHYDGRFRGRMKVDHQTGCLTITDTRAQHAGRYQLQTNRMKKFIVLT
;
A
#
# COMPACT_ATOMS: atom_id res chain seq x y z
N MET A 1 -17.22 5.90 5.68
CA MET A 1 -15.76 5.74 5.44
C MET A 1 -14.99 5.54 6.72
N GLU A 2 -15.09 6.38 7.75
CA GLU A 2 -14.44 6.01 9.03
C GLU A 2 -14.96 4.67 9.56
N GLY A 3 -14.04 3.80 9.99
CA GLY A 3 -14.32 2.42 10.39
C GLY A 3 -14.41 1.41 9.23
N GLU A 4 -14.51 1.86 7.97
CA GLU A 4 -14.58 0.96 6.80
C GLU A 4 -13.18 0.60 6.29
N SER A 5 -13.11 -0.47 5.50
CA SER A 5 -11.89 -0.86 4.80
C SER A 5 -11.87 -0.27 3.40
N VAL A 6 -10.72 0.24 2.98
CA VAL A 6 -10.50 0.78 1.63
C VAL A 6 -9.37 0.02 0.96
N THR A 7 -9.56 -0.37 -0.29
CA THR A 7 -8.54 -1.05 -1.10
C THR A 7 -7.98 -0.09 -2.16
N LEU A 8 -6.66 0.06 -2.16
CA LEU A 8 -5.91 0.80 -3.17
C LEU A 8 -5.47 -0.17 -4.27
N HIS A 9 -6.07 -0.01 -5.45
CA HIS A 9 -5.88 -0.95 -6.56
C HIS A 9 -4.59 -0.70 -7.37
N THR A 10 -3.89 -1.79 -7.67
CA THR A 10 -2.74 -1.84 -8.60
C THR A 10 -3.15 -1.88 -10.07
N ASP A 11 -4.44 -2.12 -10.35
CA ASP A 11 -5.07 -2.25 -11.68
C ASP A 11 -4.53 -3.39 -12.56
N ARG A 12 -3.78 -4.33 -11.98
CA ARG A 12 -3.24 -5.51 -12.68
C ARG A 12 -2.88 -6.62 -11.69
N GLU A 13 -2.70 -7.83 -12.22
CA GLU A 13 -2.06 -8.91 -11.49
C GLU A 13 -0.54 -8.72 -11.38
N MET A 14 0.02 -9.31 -10.33
CA MET A 14 1.47 -9.38 -10.15
C MET A 14 2.08 -10.35 -11.16
N ARG A 15 3.28 -10.02 -11.63
CA ARG A 15 4.09 -10.83 -12.53
C ARG A 15 5.35 -11.29 -11.80
N ASN A 16 5.97 -12.34 -12.32
CA ASN A 16 7.29 -12.78 -11.88
C ASN A 16 8.27 -11.59 -11.93
N ASN A 17 9.01 -11.39 -10.84
CA ASN A 17 9.96 -10.29 -10.64
C ASN A 17 9.35 -8.90 -10.47
N ASP A 18 8.07 -8.80 -10.12
CA ASP A 18 7.53 -7.53 -9.67
C ASP A 18 8.05 -7.17 -8.27
N LEU A 19 8.53 -5.93 -8.17
CA LEU A 19 8.70 -5.22 -6.92
C LEU A 19 7.59 -4.19 -6.85
N ILE A 20 6.81 -4.19 -5.77
CA ILE A 20 5.72 -3.23 -5.54
C ILE A 20 6.00 -2.48 -4.25
N LEU A 21 6.01 -1.16 -4.34
CA LEU A 21 6.23 -0.25 -3.23
C LEU A 21 5.01 0.65 -3.07
N TRP A 22 4.44 0.64 -1.87
CA TRP A 22 3.41 1.57 -1.45
C TRP A 22 4.02 2.64 -0.56
N ARG A 23 3.80 3.90 -0.91
CA ARG A 23 4.28 5.06 -0.16
C ARG A 23 3.14 6.00 0.18
N PHE A 24 3.26 6.71 1.28
CA PHE A 24 2.22 7.59 1.78
C PHE A 24 2.75 8.98 2.13
N GLY A 25 1.91 9.98 1.86
CA GLY A 25 2.12 11.36 2.29
C GLY A 25 3.16 12.11 1.46
N PRO A 26 3.40 13.39 1.81
CA PRO A 26 4.35 14.25 1.10
C PRO A 26 5.80 13.78 1.21
N GLU A 27 6.15 13.07 2.30
CA GLU A 27 7.48 12.53 2.55
C GLU A 27 7.76 11.22 1.77
N ASN A 28 6.76 10.67 1.07
CA ASN A 28 6.86 9.39 0.36
C ASN A 28 7.35 8.23 1.25
N THR A 29 6.90 8.22 2.51
CA THR A 29 7.23 7.18 3.49
C THR A 29 6.80 5.82 2.98
N LEU A 30 7.71 4.85 2.97
CA LEU A 30 7.43 3.47 2.54
C LEU A 30 6.57 2.78 3.61
N ILE A 31 5.35 2.39 3.26
CA ILE A 31 4.39 1.73 4.16
C ILE A 31 4.21 0.25 3.84
N ALA A 32 4.45 -0.18 2.60
CA ALA A 32 4.48 -1.59 2.25
C ALA A 32 5.43 -1.86 1.08
N GLU A 33 6.08 -3.03 1.13
CA GLU A 33 6.93 -3.56 0.07
C GLU A 33 6.55 -5.01 -0.20
N ILE A 34 6.43 -5.35 -1.48
CA ILE A 34 6.13 -6.71 -1.95
C ILE A 34 7.18 -7.04 -2.99
N ASN A 35 7.98 -8.07 -2.74
CA ASN A 35 8.98 -8.57 -3.66
C ASN A 35 8.58 -9.99 -4.07
N VAL A 36 8.10 -10.12 -5.30
CA VAL A 36 7.61 -11.41 -5.84
C VAL A 36 8.76 -12.39 -6.04
N THR A 37 9.96 -11.92 -6.40
CA THR A 37 11.14 -12.78 -6.57
C THR A 37 11.51 -13.45 -5.25
N ASP A 38 11.50 -12.68 -4.16
CA ASP A 38 11.86 -13.17 -2.83
C ASP A 38 10.66 -13.75 -2.06
N SER A 39 9.46 -13.76 -2.68
CA SER A 39 8.20 -14.16 -2.04
C SER A 39 7.97 -13.46 -0.69
N SER A 40 8.38 -12.19 -0.58
CA SER A 40 8.38 -11.45 0.69
C SER A 40 7.41 -10.28 0.65
N VAL A 41 6.81 -10.02 1.82
CA VAL A 41 5.93 -8.87 2.06
C VAL A 41 6.36 -8.22 3.37
N THR A 42 6.65 -6.92 3.31
CA THR A 42 7.01 -6.10 4.47
C THR A 42 5.97 -5.01 4.64
N LEU A 43 5.38 -4.89 5.83
CA LEU A 43 4.47 -3.82 6.21
C LEU A 43 5.17 -2.92 7.23
N ASN A 44 5.37 -1.66 6.85
CA ASN A 44 6.01 -0.65 7.69
C ASN A 44 4.93 0.16 8.40
N ASP A 45 4.30 -0.46 9.39
CA ASP A 45 3.16 0.11 10.11
C ASP A 45 3.55 0.85 11.41
N HIS A 46 4.84 0.85 11.75
CA HIS A 46 5.37 1.37 13.02
C HIS A 46 5.79 2.85 12.98
N TYR A 47 6.05 3.45 11.81
CA TYR A 47 6.75 4.74 11.73
C TYR A 47 6.09 5.87 12.54
N ASP A 48 4.78 6.03 12.41
CA ASP A 48 3.98 6.97 13.20
C ASP A 48 2.81 6.27 13.94
N GLY A 49 2.81 4.93 13.93
CA GLY A 49 1.75 4.09 14.48
C GLY A 49 0.39 4.23 13.78
N ARG A 50 0.27 5.05 12.74
CA ARG A 50 -1.00 5.34 12.04
C ARG A 50 -1.60 4.08 11.43
N PHE A 51 -0.75 3.29 10.81
CA PHE A 51 -1.11 2.08 10.07
C PHE A 51 -1.02 0.80 10.91
N ARG A 52 -0.66 0.92 12.20
CA ARG A 52 -0.36 -0.23 13.07
C ARG A 52 -1.50 -1.25 13.08
N GLY A 53 -1.24 -2.46 12.59
CA GLY A 53 -2.24 -3.52 12.50
C GLY A 53 -3.42 -3.25 11.56
N ARG A 54 -3.33 -2.25 10.67
CA ARG A 54 -4.42 -1.81 9.78
C ARG A 54 -4.17 -2.06 8.30
N MET A 55 -3.01 -2.60 7.92
CA MET A 55 -2.67 -2.86 6.53
C MET A 55 -2.73 -4.35 6.21
N LYS A 56 -3.27 -4.66 5.03
CA LYS A 56 -3.22 -5.99 4.41
C LYS A 56 -2.86 -5.84 2.95
N VAL A 57 -2.12 -6.81 2.42
CA VAL A 57 -1.79 -6.88 1.00
C VAL A 57 -2.47 -8.09 0.39
N ASP A 58 -3.06 -7.90 -0.79
CA ASP A 58 -3.52 -9.00 -1.62
C ASP A 58 -2.35 -9.67 -2.35
N HIS A 59 -2.15 -10.96 -2.12
CA HIS A 59 -0.99 -11.72 -2.64
C HIS A 59 -1.07 -12.09 -4.12
N GLN A 60 -2.17 -11.78 -4.82
CA GLN A 60 -2.29 -12.01 -6.27
C GLN A 60 -2.07 -10.71 -7.07
N THR A 61 -2.57 -9.59 -6.53
CA THR A 61 -2.62 -8.31 -7.24
C THR A 61 -1.65 -7.28 -6.67
N GLY A 62 -1.20 -7.43 -5.42
CA GLY A 62 -0.41 -6.43 -4.70
C GLY A 62 -1.21 -5.21 -4.25
N CYS A 63 -2.56 -5.28 -4.30
CA CYS A 63 -3.43 -4.23 -3.79
C CYS A 63 -3.24 -4.06 -2.28
N LEU A 64 -3.25 -2.82 -1.81
CA LEU A 64 -3.11 -2.48 -0.39
C LEU A 64 -4.50 -2.18 0.20
N THR A 65 -4.93 -2.96 1.17
CA THR A 65 -6.13 -2.68 1.95
C THR A 65 -5.76 -2.03 3.26
N ILE A 66 -6.42 -0.91 3.56
CA ILE A 66 -6.36 -0.23 4.86
C ILE A 66 -7.69 -0.50 5.56
N THR A 67 -7.66 -1.15 6.72
CA THR A 67 -8.83 -1.46 7.54
C THR A 67 -9.04 -0.44 8.65
N ASP A 68 -10.26 -0.27 9.17
CA ASP A 68 -10.57 0.73 10.21
C ASP A 68 -10.03 2.12 9.80
N THR A 69 -10.38 2.55 8.57
CA THR A 69 -9.92 3.84 8.05
C THR A 69 -10.46 4.99 8.91
N ARG A 70 -9.74 6.11 8.91
CA ARG A 70 -9.91 7.27 9.81
C ARG A 70 -9.40 8.48 9.06
N ALA A 71 -9.78 9.68 9.48
CA ALA A 71 -9.33 10.93 8.85
C ALA A 71 -7.79 11.00 8.65
N GLN A 72 -7.00 10.46 9.59
CA GLN A 72 -5.54 10.43 9.48
C GLN A 72 -5.00 9.58 8.31
N HIS A 73 -5.78 8.63 7.78
CA HIS A 73 -5.40 7.81 6.64
C HIS A 73 -5.70 8.51 5.30
N ALA A 74 -6.45 9.61 5.30
CA ALA A 74 -6.63 10.41 4.09
C ALA A 74 -5.30 11.02 3.65
N GLY A 75 -5.10 11.09 2.34
CA GLY A 75 -3.88 11.64 1.75
C GLY A 75 -3.50 11.00 0.43
N ARG A 76 -2.33 11.40 -0.06
CA ARG A 76 -1.76 10.90 -1.31
C ARG A 76 -0.96 9.63 -1.05
N TYR A 77 -1.33 8.58 -1.77
CA TYR A 77 -0.60 7.34 -1.87
C TYR A 77 0.13 7.28 -3.20
N GLN A 78 1.31 6.66 -3.19
CA GLN A 78 2.07 6.35 -4.38
C GLN A 78 2.25 4.85 -4.48
N LEU A 79 1.81 4.30 -5.60
CA LEU A 79 2.16 2.97 -6.06
C LEU A 79 3.37 3.10 -6.99
N GLN A 80 4.44 2.36 -6.70
CA GLN A 80 5.59 2.24 -7.59
C GLN A 80 5.88 0.77 -7.84
N THR A 81 6.05 0.41 -9.10
CA THR A 81 6.53 -0.91 -9.51
C THR A 81 7.75 -0.77 -10.41
N ASN A 82 8.36 -1.90 -10.77
CA ASN A 82 9.40 -1.97 -11.82
C ASN A 82 8.95 -1.41 -13.19
N ARG A 83 7.63 -1.27 -13.45
CA ARG A 83 7.08 -0.89 -14.76
C ARG A 83 6.27 0.40 -14.76
N MET A 84 5.75 0.82 -13.61
CA MET A 84 4.86 1.97 -13.54
C MET A 84 4.92 2.69 -12.20
N LYS A 85 4.46 3.93 -12.22
CA LYS A 85 4.27 4.76 -11.05
C LYS A 85 2.89 5.41 -11.14
N LYS A 86 2.09 5.29 -10.08
CA LYS A 86 0.73 5.85 -10.00
C LYS A 86 0.55 6.54 -8.65
N PHE A 87 -0.27 7.58 -8.65
CA PHE A 87 -0.73 8.23 -7.44
C PHE A 87 -2.22 7.97 -7.24
N ILE A 88 -2.61 7.77 -5.99
CA ILE A 88 -4.00 7.58 -5.59
C ILE A 88 -4.26 8.57 -4.46
N VAL A 89 -5.38 9.27 -4.50
CA VAL A 89 -5.79 10.17 -3.42
C VAL A 89 -6.93 9.48 -2.69
N LEU A 90 -6.75 9.29 -1.38
CA LEU A 90 -7.79 8.87 -0.47
C LEU A 90 -8.29 10.12 0.25
N THR A 91 -9.60 10.36 0.19
CA THR A 91 -10.29 11.52 0.80
C THR A 91 -11.25 11.06 1.87
#